data_AF-A0AAI9GEL4-F1
#
_entry.id   AF-A0AAI9GEL4-F1
#
_cell.length_a   1.000
_cell.length_b   1.000
_cell.length_c   1.000
_cell.angle_alpha   90.00
_cell.angle_beta   90.00
_cell.angle_gamma   90.00
#
_symmetry.space_group_name_H-M   'P 1'
#
loop_
_entity.id
_entity.type
_entity.pdbx_description
1 polymer ?
#
loop_
_entity_poly.entity_id
_entity_poly.type
_entity_poly.pdbx_seq_one_letter_code
_entity_poly.pdbx_strand_id
1 'polypeptide(L)'
;MQGCTTSSDIMTGRLKTVELAYGCHDQFPTDEELKLNGLPTSVTWDLAPETLVSDADNGGISSTMISNLDPTYSIEGEVRLHDRSDEFGIQQFIKYVVDEIKARRQPTVWMRLHWGDYYHIGYMNVTGLSDGGGVKEIVTYSLELKLADGTTFQVIEDDNAIPVTNVAVAPKTASVEVGKTTQLSATVTPSNATNKAIVWKSSDAGKATVTPNGLVTGIAAGKVTITATTADGGLTDTSEVTVTAP
;
A
#
# COMPACT_ATOMS: atom_id res chain seq x y z
N MET A 1 8.26 -24.13 -18.63
CA MET A 1 7.76 -24.47 -17.27
C MET A 1 6.37 -23.85 -17.14
N GLN A 2 5.34 -24.63 -17.48
CA GLN A 2 3.93 -24.32 -17.19
C GLN A 2 3.64 -24.79 -15.76
N GLY A 3 2.85 -24.04 -14.99
CA GLY A 3 2.37 -24.50 -13.69
C GLY A 3 2.71 -23.63 -12.48
N CYS A 4 3.15 -22.38 -12.66
CA CYS A 4 3.01 -21.43 -11.55
C CYS A 4 1.56 -20.96 -11.52
N THR A 5 0.82 -21.34 -10.48
CA THR A 5 -0.30 -20.53 -10.00
C THR A 5 0.24 -19.12 -9.78
N THR A 6 -0.02 -18.22 -10.70
CA THR A 6 0.03 -16.79 -10.38
C THR A 6 -1.19 -16.55 -9.50
N SER A 7 -1.09 -16.89 -8.21
CA SER A 7 -2.01 -16.28 -7.27
C SER A 7 -1.76 -14.78 -7.36
N SER A 8 -2.84 -14.03 -7.49
CA SER A 8 -2.84 -12.57 -7.58
C SER A 8 -2.17 -11.93 -6.35
N ASP A 9 -2.02 -12.71 -5.28
CA ASP A 9 -1.51 -12.32 -3.95
C ASP A 9 -0.04 -11.88 -3.95
N ILE A 10 0.75 -12.21 -4.98
CA ILE A 10 2.20 -11.96 -4.99
C ILE A 10 2.57 -10.60 -5.61
N MET A 11 1.58 -9.85 -6.13
CA MET A 11 1.79 -8.52 -6.74
C MET A 11 1.29 -7.36 -5.86
N THR A 12 0.71 -7.65 -4.70
CA THR A 12 0.07 -6.66 -3.81
C THR A 12 0.96 -6.17 -2.67
N GLY A 13 2.13 -6.78 -2.44
CA GLY A 13 2.94 -6.65 -1.22
C GLY A 13 3.48 -5.27 -0.82
N ARG A 14 3.08 -4.17 -1.48
CA ARG A 14 3.31 -2.77 -1.05
C ARG A 14 2.30 -1.76 -1.59
N LEU A 15 1.28 -2.20 -2.33
CA LEU A 15 0.33 -1.29 -2.96
C LEU A 15 -0.85 -1.09 -2.04
N LYS A 16 -1.30 0.15 -1.90
CA LYS A 16 -2.62 0.39 -1.33
C LYS A 16 -3.61 -0.38 -2.19
N THR A 17 -4.31 -1.37 -1.64
CA THR A 17 -5.36 -2.09 -2.37
C THR A 17 -6.68 -1.85 -1.67
N VAL A 18 -7.73 -1.71 -2.47
CA VAL A 18 -9.09 -1.53 -1.95
C VAL A 18 -9.90 -2.74 -2.34
N GLU A 19 -10.46 -3.39 -1.34
CA GLU A 19 -11.39 -4.50 -1.49
C GLU A 19 -12.74 -4.10 -0.93
N LEU A 20 -13.79 -4.57 -1.60
CA LEU A 20 -15.17 -4.29 -1.24
C LEU A 20 -15.94 -5.60 -1.08
N ALA A 21 -16.90 -5.60 -0.15
CA ALA A 21 -17.86 -6.67 0.02
C ALA A 21 -19.26 -6.11 0.27
N TYR A 22 -20.26 -6.73 -0.34
CA TYR A 22 -21.65 -6.48 0.03
C TYR A 22 -21.96 -7.17 1.36
N GLY A 23 -22.82 -6.56 2.19
CA GLY A 23 -23.19 -7.16 3.47
C GLY A 23 -23.93 -6.17 4.37
N CYS A 24 -24.29 -6.65 5.56
CA CYS A 24 -24.89 -5.86 6.62
C CYS A 24 -23.81 -5.34 7.58
N HIS A 25 -24.09 -4.23 8.28
CA HIS A 25 -23.14 -3.59 9.19
C HIS A 25 -22.78 -4.43 10.42
N ASP A 26 -23.62 -5.41 10.77
CA ASP A 26 -23.51 -6.24 11.97
C ASP A 26 -22.70 -7.53 11.75
N GLN A 27 -22.30 -7.83 10.51
CA GLN A 27 -21.53 -9.01 10.15
C GLN A 27 -20.32 -8.59 9.32
N PHE A 28 -19.13 -8.79 9.88
CA PHE A 28 -17.90 -8.59 9.13
C PHE A 28 -17.81 -9.59 7.98
N PRO A 29 -17.41 -9.15 6.78
CA PRO A 29 -17.24 -10.04 5.64
C PRO A 29 -16.05 -10.98 5.85
N THR A 30 -16.14 -12.16 5.27
CA THR A 30 -15.02 -13.10 5.19
C THR A 30 -14.02 -12.68 4.11
N ASP A 31 -12.80 -13.23 4.16
CA ASP A 31 -11.77 -12.94 3.15
C ASP A 31 -12.18 -13.31 1.73
N GLU A 32 -13.03 -14.33 1.55
CA GLU A 32 -13.53 -14.77 0.23
C GLU A 32 -14.61 -13.82 -0.34
N GLU A 33 -15.30 -13.08 0.52
CA GLU A 33 -16.35 -12.13 0.14
C GLU A 33 -15.77 -10.77 -0.25
N LEU A 34 -14.61 -10.43 0.30
CA LEU A 34 -13.87 -9.22 -0.04
C LEU A 34 -13.19 -9.40 -1.40
N LYS A 35 -13.59 -8.55 -2.35
CA LYS A 35 -13.08 -8.59 -3.72
C LYS A 35 -12.42 -7.29 -4.07
N LEU A 36 -11.36 -7.37 -4.88
CA LEU A 36 -10.63 -6.20 -5.34
C LEU A 36 -11.54 -5.27 -6.14
N ASN A 37 -11.60 -3.99 -5.76
CA ASN A 37 -12.38 -2.96 -6.46
C ASN A 37 -11.78 -2.58 -7.82
N GLY A 38 -10.48 -2.78 -7.97
CA GLY A 38 -9.69 -2.45 -9.15
C GLY A 38 -8.24 -2.18 -8.76
N LEU A 39 -7.43 -1.72 -9.71
CA LEU A 39 -6.06 -1.29 -9.41
C LEU A 39 -6.08 0.21 -9.09
N PRO A 40 -5.97 0.62 -7.80
CA PRO A 40 -5.95 2.02 -7.47
C PRO A 40 -4.65 2.67 -7.96
N THR A 41 -4.79 3.81 -8.61
CA THR A 41 -3.69 4.69 -9.01
C THR A 41 -3.39 5.71 -7.92
N SER A 42 -4.40 6.09 -7.13
CA SER A 42 -4.21 6.90 -5.92
C SER A 42 -5.28 6.57 -4.88
N VAL A 43 -4.89 6.63 -3.60
CA VAL A 43 -5.83 6.53 -2.47
C VAL A 43 -5.42 7.54 -1.41
N THR A 44 -6.34 8.41 -1.03
CA THR A 44 -6.23 9.32 0.10
C THR A 44 -7.30 9.01 1.13
N TRP A 45 -7.00 9.28 2.40
CA TRP A 45 -7.95 9.09 3.49
C TRP A 45 -7.72 10.11 4.58
N ASP A 46 -8.80 10.46 5.28
CA ASP A 46 -8.81 11.34 6.45
C ASP A 46 -9.65 10.67 7.54
N LEU A 47 -9.14 10.61 8.77
CA LEU A 47 -9.84 9.99 9.91
C LEU A 47 -10.87 10.93 10.54
N ALA A 48 -10.76 12.25 10.31
CA ALA A 48 -11.67 13.29 10.77
C ALA A 48 -12.30 13.03 12.17
N PRO A 49 -11.49 13.02 13.26
CA PRO A 49 -12.04 12.89 14.61
C PRO A 49 -12.90 14.11 14.95
N GLU A 50 -14.15 13.91 15.36
CA GLU A 50 -14.98 15.02 15.79
C GLU A 50 -14.72 15.34 17.26
N THR A 51 -14.63 16.64 17.55
CA THR A 51 -14.35 17.13 18.89
C THR A 51 -15.53 17.90 19.45
N LEU A 52 -15.84 17.62 20.71
CA LEU A 52 -16.77 18.39 21.51
C LEU A 52 -15.97 19.32 22.40
N VAL A 53 -16.20 20.62 22.25
CA VAL A 53 -15.63 21.65 23.11
C VAL A 53 -16.71 22.12 24.07
N SER A 54 -16.40 22.07 25.37
CA SER A 54 -17.23 22.71 26.39
C SER A 54 -16.68 24.10 26.68
N ASP A 55 -17.51 25.12 26.45
CA ASP A 55 -17.23 26.52 26.82
C ASP A 55 -17.66 26.85 28.26
N ALA A 56 -17.93 25.83 29.09
CA ALA A 56 -18.28 26.04 30.50
C ALA A 56 -17.08 26.65 31.24
N ASP A 57 -17.19 27.93 31.57
CA ASP A 57 -16.17 28.77 32.20
C ASP A 57 -15.56 28.11 33.45
N ASN A 58 -14.39 27.50 33.25
CA ASN A 58 -13.57 26.88 34.28
C ASN A 58 -12.18 27.55 34.31
N GLY A 59 -12.14 28.88 34.33
CA GLY A 59 -10.89 29.63 34.52
C GLY A 59 -9.96 29.65 33.31
N GLY A 60 -10.49 29.53 32.09
CA GLY A 60 -9.75 29.74 30.84
C GLY A 60 -9.16 28.50 30.16
N ILE A 61 -9.50 27.30 30.62
CA ILE A 61 -9.20 26.04 29.90
C ILE A 61 -10.49 25.44 29.36
N SER A 62 -10.64 25.45 28.04
CA SER A 62 -11.67 24.67 27.34
C SER A 62 -11.30 23.19 27.41
N SER A 63 -12.27 22.35 27.74
CA SER A 63 -12.10 20.89 27.71
C SER A 63 -12.54 20.37 26.35
N THR A 64 -11.61 19.77 25.61
CA THR A 64 -11.88 19.12 24.31
C THR A 64 -11.94 17.60 24.51
N MET A 65 -13.05 16.97 24.12
CA MET A 65 -13.18 15.51 24.06
C MET A 65 -13.40 15.06 22.61
N ILE A 66 -12.87 13.90 22.23
CA ILE A 66 -13.17 13.27 20.93
C ILE A 66 -14.40 12.39 21.11
N SER A 67 -15.47 12.65 20.34
CA SER A 67 -16.75 11.94 20.48
C SER A 67 -16.88 10.73 19.55
N ASN A 68 -16.25 10.77 18.39
CA ASN A 68 -16.39 9.80 17.30
C ASN A 68 -15.29 10.03 16.25
N LEU A 69 -15.18 9.06 15.35
CA LEU A 69 -14.38 9.12 14.13
C LEU A 69 -15.32 9.11 12.93
N ASP A 70 -15.02 9.92 11.92
CA ASP A 70 -15.80 10.00 10.67
C ASP A 70 -14.89 9.85 9.45
N PRO A 71 -14.22 8.69 9.28
CA PRO A 71 -13.22 8.53 8.26
C PRO A 71 -13.81 8.58 6.85
N THR A 72 -13.07 9.24 5.95
CA THR A 72 -13.40 9.40 4.53
C THR A 72 -12.26 8.93 3.65
N TYR A 73 -12.59 8.43 2.46
CA TYR A 73 -11.66 7.85 1.50
C TYR A 73 -11.98 8.34 0.10
N SER A 74 -10.94 8.76 -0.62
CA SER A 74 -11.00 9.12 -2.03
C SER A 74 -10.04 8.22 -2.79
N ILE A 75 -10.56 7.50 -3.78
CA ILE A 75 -9.88 6.44 -4.50
C ILE A 75 -10.01 6.71 -5.99
N GLU A 76 -8.86 6.79 -6.67
CA GLU A 76 -8.79 6.80 -8.12
C GLU A 76 -8.12 5.51 -8.57
N GLY A 77 -8.57 4.93 -9.68
CA GLY A 77 -7.99 3.69 -10.17
C GLY A 77 -8.32 3.37 -11.61
N GLU A 78 -7.84 2.21 -12.04
CA GLU A 78 -8.10 1.63 -13.35
C GLU A 78 -8.80 0.28 -13.18
N VAL A 79 -9.79 0.05 -14.03
CA VAL A 79 -10.56 -1.20 -14.13
C VAL A 79 -10.68 -1.61 -15.59
N ARG A 80 -10.82 -2.92 -15.83
CA ARG A 80 -11.09 -3.44 -17.17
C ARG A 80 -12.57 -3.31 -17.49
N LEU A 81 -12.87 -3.18 -18.78
CA LEU A 81 -14.25 -3.09 -19.25
C LEU A 81 -14.99 -4.43 -19.20
N HIS A 82 -14.24 -5.55 -19.20
CA HIS A 82 -14.74 -6.89 -18.91
C HIS A 82 -14.10 -7.36 -17.62
N ASP A 83 -14.89 -7.34 -16.55
CA ASP A 83 -14.46 -7.77 -15.21
C ASP A 83 -13.98 -9.23 -15.27
N ARG A 84 -12.86 -9.53 -14.60
CA ARG A 84 -12.52 -10.93 -14.29
C ARG A 84 -13.40 -11.43 -13.15
N SER A 85 -13.56 -12.75 -13.01
CA SER A 85 -14.42 -13.36 -11.97
C SER A 85 -13.98 -13.05 -10.52
N ASP A 86 -12.76 -12.58 -10.32
CA ASP A 86 -12.11 -12.21 -9.05
C ASP A 86 -12.15 -10.70 -8.74
N GLU A 87 -12.73 -9.86 -9.62
CA GLU A 87 -12.90 -8.42 -9.41
C GLU A 87 -14.32 -8.09 -8.90
N PHE A 88 -14.48 -7.04 -8.09
CA PHE A 88 -15.78 -6.59 -7.57
C PHE A 88 -16.70 -6.06 -8.69
N GLY A 89 -16.09 -5.45 -9.71
CA GLY A 89 -16.74 -5.01 -10.95
C GLY A 89 -17.42 -3.66 -10.84
N ILE A 90 -16.83 -2.62 -11.45
CA ILE A 90 -17.31 -1.23 -11.34
C ILE A 90 -18.72 -1.06 -11.91
N GLN A 91 -19.05 -1.79 -12.98
CA GLN A 91 -20.35 -1.66 -13.66
C GLN A 91 -21.49 -2.23 -12.80
N GLN A 92 -21.24 -3.39 -12.17
CA GLN A 92 -22.18 -4.00 -11.23
C GLN A 92 -22.34 -3.12 -9.99
N PHE A 93 -21.24 -2.51 -9.53
CA PHE A 93 -21.29 -1.63 -8.38
C PHE A 93 -22.09 -0.34 -8.66
N ILE A 94 -21.90 0.30 -9.81
CA ILE A 94 -22.73 1.45 -10.23
C ILE A 94 -24.21 1.06 -10.25
N LYS A 95 -24.53 -0.11 -10.81
CA LYS A 95 -25.91 -0.61 -10.82
C LYS A 95 -26.45 -0.80 -9.39
N TYR A 96 -25.68 -1.41 -8.50
CA TYR A 96 -26.04 -1.58 -7.10
C TYR A 96 -26.36 -0.25 -6.43
N VAL A 97 -25.48 0.75 -6.56
CA VAL A 97 -25.68 2.09 -5.99
C VAL A 97 -26.99 2.72 -6.48
N VAL A 98 -27.24 2.64 -7.80
CA VAL A 98 -28.49 3.15 -8.39
C VAL A 98 -29.72 2.42 -7.88
N ASP A 99 -29.66 1.09 -7.73
CA ASP A 99 -30.79 0.28 -7.26
C ASP A 99 -31.09 0.53 -5.78
N GLU A 100 -30.08 0.71 -4.92
CA GLU A 100 -30.24 1.10 -3.52
C GLU A 100 -30.91 2.47 -3.38
N ILE A 101 -30.45 3.46 -4.15
CA ILE A 101 -31.05 4.81 -4.16
C ILE A 101 -32.49 4.76 -4.64
N LYS A 102 -32.79 4.00 -5.71
CA LYS A 102 -34.18 3.80 -6.19
C LYS A 102 -35.05 3.11 -5.14
N ALA A 103 -34.48 2.21 -4.36
CA ALA A 103 -35.15 1.55 -3.24
C ALA A 103 -35.22 2.42 -1.98
N ARG A 104 -34.75 3.68 -2.01
CA ARG A 104 -34.68 4.62 -0.88
C ARG A 104 -33.82 4.10 0.29
N ARG A 105 -32.75 3.39 -0.02
CA ARG A 105 -31.77 2.86 0.93
C ARG A 105 -30.41 3.52 0.68
N GLN A 106 -29.55 3.54 1.70
CA GLN A 106 -28.18 4.02 1.55
C GLN A 106 -27.35 2.95 0.83
N PRO A 107 -26.51 3.35 -0.16
CA PRO A 107 -25.63 2.41 -0.84
C PRO A 107 -24.43 2.11 0.07
N THR A 108 -24.56 1.10 0.93
CA THR A 108 -23.53 0.75 1.92
C THR A 108 -22.74 -0.49 1.52
N VAL A 109 -21.47 -0.51 1.89
CA VAL A 109 -20.52 -1.55 1.47
C VAL A 109 -19.43 -1.68 2.55
N TRP A 110 -18.95 -2.90 2.78
CA TRP A 110 -17.74 -3.10 3.57
C TRP A 110 -16.53 -2.76 2.73
N MET A 111 -15.59 -2.00 3.30
CA MET A 111 -14.31 -1.69 2.68
C MET A 111 -13.17 -2.27 3.51
N ARG A 112 -12.22 -2.94 2.84
CA ARG A 112 -10.88 -3.22 3.36
C ARG A 112 -9.84 -2.48 2.52
N LEU A 113 -9.08 -1.60 3.16
CA LEU A 113 -7.95 -0.90 2.53
C LEU A 113 -6.65 -1.42 3.13
N HIS A 114 -5.83 -2.12 2.35
CA HIS A 114 -4.48 -2.45 2.79
C HIS A 114 -3.58 -1.20 2.69
N TRP A 115 -2.77 -0.98 3.72
CA TRP A 115 -1.82 0.11 3.83
C TRP A 115 -0.54 -0.38 4.52
N GLY A 116 0.35 -0.99 3.73
CA GLY A 116 1.57 -1.58 4.27
C GLY A 116 1.24 -2.81 5.13
N ASP A 117 1.72 -2.81 6.37
CA ASP A 117 1.54 -3.92 7.32
C ASP A 117 0.21 -3.83 8.11
N TYR A 118 -0.65 -2.89 7.76
CA TYR A 118 -1.96 -2.67 8.37
C TYR A 118 -3.05 -2.65 7.30
N TYR A 119 -4.28 -2.95 7.69
CA TYR A 119 -5.45 -2.63 6.88
C TYR A 119 -6.51 -1.89 7.69
N HIS A 120 -7.24 -1.02 7.01
CA HIS A 120 -8.42 -0.38 7.54
C HIS A 120 -9.62 -1.23 7.12
N ILE A 121 -10.55 -1.50 8.04
CA ILE A 121 -11.83 -2.12 7.73
C ILE A 121 -12.96 -1.28 8.29
N GLY A 122 -14.04 -1.14 7.54
CA GLY A 122 -15.21 -0.39 8.00
C GLY A 122 -16.41 -0.55 7.09
N TYR A 123 -17.59 -0.32 7.66
CA TYR A 123 -18.84 -0.28 6.92
C TYR A 123 -19.07 1.13 6.39
N MET A 124 -19.02 1.28 5.08
CA MET A 124 -18.93 2.55 4.38
C MET A 124 -20.23 2.86 3.62
N ASN A 125 -20.50 4.13 3.41
CA ASN A 125 -21.50 4.66 2.51
C ASN A 125 -20.79 5.21 1.25
N VAL A 126 -21.31 4.85 0.07
CA VAL A 126 -20.82 5.36 -1.20
C VAL A 126 -21.34 6.77 -1.43
N THR A 127 -20.46 7.75 -1.35
CA THR A 127 -20.79 9.18 -1.49
C THR A 127 -20.46 9.74 -2.88
N GLY A 128 -19.65 9.03 -3.65
CA GLY A 128 -19.28 9.39 -5.01
C GLY A 128 -18.78 8.17 -5.77
N LEU A 129 -19.21 8.04 -7.02
CA LEU A 129 -18.80 6.94 -7.88
C LEU A 129 -18.91 7.42 -9.34
N SER A 130 -17.80 7.37 -10.08
CA SER A 130 -17.79 7.75 -11.49
C SER A 130 -16.80 6.93 -12.30
N ASP A 131 -17.09 6.74 -13.58
CA ASP A 131 -16.12 6.29 -14.58
C ASP A 131 -15.56 7.48 -15.36
N GLY A 132 -14.30 7.38 -15.78
CA GLY A 132 -13.58 8.42 -16.50
C GLY A 132 -13.78 8.39 -18.02
N GLY A 133 -14.85 7.76 -18.54
CA GLY A 133 -15.29 7.94 -19.93
C GLY A 133 -14.32 7.43 -21.02
N GLY A 134 -13.40 6.53 -20.70
CA GLY A 134 -12.49 5.93 -21.67
C GLY A 134 -13.20 4.95 -22.62
N VAL A 135 -12.98 5.07 -23.94
CA VAL A 135 -13.45 4.09 -24.95
C VAL A 135 -12.51 2.90 -25.13
N LYS A 136 -11.52 2.75 -24.23
CA LYS A 136 -10.51 1.70 -24.26
C LYS A 136 -10.90 0.55 -23.33
N GLU A 137 -10.23 -0.59 -23.49
CA GLU A 137 -10.42 -1.79 -22.67
C GLU A 137 -10.14 -1.56 -21.18
N ILE A 138 -9.37 -0.51 -20.85
CA ILE A 138 -9.11 -0.04 -19.49
C ILE A 138 -9.76 1.34 -19.33
N VAL A 139 -10.54 1.50 -18.27
CA VAL A 139 -11.26 2.73 -17.92
C VAL A 139 -10.81 3.16 -16.53
N THR A 140 -10.69 4.47 -16.31
CA THR A 140 -10.43 5.01 -14.98
C THR A 140 -11.72 5.09 -14.16
N TYR A 141 -11.63 4.97 -12.84
CA TYR A 141 -12.76 5.17 -11.94
C TYR A 141 -12.35 6.06 -10.77
N SER A 142 -13.34 6.76 -10.22
CA SER A 142 -13.26 7.50 -8.97
C SER A 142 -14.32 6.96 -8.01
N LEU A 143 -13.92 6.71 -6.76
CA LEU A 143 -14.77 6.20 -5.69
C LEU A 143 -14.52 7.03 -4.41
N GLU A 144 -15.59 7.56 -3.86
CA GLU A 144 -15.61 8.29 -2.60
C GLU A 144 -16.44 7.50 -1.57
N LEU A 145 -15.84 7.23 -0.42
CA LEU A 145 -16.45 6.49 0.68
C LEU A 145 -16.41 7.31 1.97
N LYS A 146 -17.49 7.23 2.74
CA LYS A 146 -17.61 7.82 4.08
C LYS A 146 -18.07 6.76 5.07
N LEU A 147 -17.62 6.79 6.32
CA LEU A 147 -18.07 5.82 7.31
C LEU A 147 -19.60 5.88 7.50
N ALA A 148 -20.26 4.72 7.40
CA ALA A 148 -21.70 4.60 7.62
C ALA A 148 -22.01 4.27 9.08
N ASP A 149 -21.17 3.46 9.73
CA ASP A 149 -21.33 3.06 11.12
C ASP A 149 -20.01 3.22 11.89
N GLY A 150 -20.00 4.18 12.83
CA GLY A 150 -18.88 4.51 13.72
C GLY A 150 -18.29 3.33 14.48
N THR A 151 -19.09 2.29 14.75
CA THR A 151 -18.69 1.13 15.56
C THR A 151 -17.93 0.06 14.77
N THR A 152 -18.01 0.12 13.44
CA THR A 152 -17.43 -0.90 12.55
C THR A 152 -15.99 -0.62 12.16
N PHE A 153 -15.53 0.63 12.33
CA PHE A 153 -14.23 1.05 11.85
C PHE A 153 -13.11 0.52 12.74
N GLN A 154 -12.14 -0.16 12.13
CA GLN A 154 -10.95 -0.69 12.80
C GLN A 154 -9.72 -0.54 11.91
N VAL A 155 -8.57 -0.36 12.54
CA VAL A 155 -7.25 -0.50 11.91
C VAL A 155 -6.58 -1.71 12.55
N ILE A 156 -6.27 -2.70 11.73
CA ILE A 156 -5.81 -4.02 12.18
C ILE A 156 -4.47 -4.32 11.50
N GLU A 157 -3.58 -4.98 12.22
CA GLU A 157 -2.33 -5.51 11.66
C GLU A 157 -2.67 -6.62 10.65
N ASP A 158 -2.07 -6.55 9.47
CA ASP A 158 -2.22 -7.57 8.44
C ASP A 158 -1.31 -8.76 8.79
N ASP A 159 -1.84 -9.71 9.56
CA ASP A 159 -1.09 -10.88 10.07
C ASP A 159 -0.70 -11.91 8.98
N ASN A 160 -1.11 -11.66 7.73
CA ASN A 160 -0.63 -12.38 6.55
C ASN A 160 0.76 -11.92 6.08
N ALA A 161 1.38 -10.95 6.76
CA ALA A 161 2.75 -10.55 6.50
C ALA A 161 3.75 -11.68 6.83
N ILE A 162 4.35 -12.28 5.81
CA ILE A 162 5.51 -13.17 5.97
C ILE A 162 6.74 -12.26 6.17
N PRO A 163 7.30 -12.20 7.39
CA PRO A 163 8.36 -11.24 7.71
C PRO A 163 9.65 -11.59 7.00
N VAL A 164 10.47 -10.57 6.71
CA VAL A 164 11.85 -10.81 6.31
C VAL A 164 12.63 -11.29 7.52
N THR A 165 13.29 -12.43 7.36
CA THR A 165 14.17 -13.01 8.40
C THR A 165 15.64 -12.77 8.11
N ASN A 166 15.99 -12.52 6.85
CA ASN A 166 17.37 -12.26 6.46
C ASN A 166 17.46 -11.44 5.15
N VAL A 167 18.53 -10.65 5.04
CA VAL A 167 18.99 -10.00 3.81
C VAL A 167 20.45 -10.36 3.55
N ALA A 168 20.79 -10.74 2.33
CA ALA A 168 22.15 -11.11 1.93
C ALA A 168 22.60 -10.34 0.68
N VAL A 169 23.66 -9.57 0.81
CA VAL A 169 24.32 -8.81 -0.25
C VAL A 169 25.43 -9.64 -0.89
N ALA A 170 25.47 -9.65 -2.22
CA ALA A 170 26.54 -10.26 -3.00
C ALA A 170 26.97 -9.34 -4.17
N PRO A 171 28.28 -9.32 -4.51
CA PRO A 171 29.40 -9.89 -3.74
C PRO A 171 29.63 -9.13 -2.42
N LYS A 172 30.35 -9.74 -1.47
CA LYS A 172 30.75 -9.07 -0.20
C LYS A 172 31.87 -8.06 -0.37
N THR A 173 32.63 -8.21 -1.44
CA THR A 173 33.72 -7.33 -1.84
C THR A 173 33.65 -7.13 -3.34
N ALA A 174 33.74 -5.88 -3.79
CA ALA A 174 33.82 -5.53 -5.21
C ALA A 174 34.94 -4.52 -5.47
N SER A 175 35.47 -4.53 -6.68
CA SER A 175 36.40 -3.50 -7.17
C SER A 175 35.79 -2.81 -8.39
N VAL A 176 35.95 -1.50 -8.48
CA VAL A 176 35.45 -0.70 -9.59
C VAL A 176 36.43 0.45 -9.88
N GLU A 177 36.71 0.72 -11.15
CA GLU A 177 37.52 1.88 -11.52
C GLU A 177 36.70 3.18 -11.43
N VAL A 178 37.36 4.31 -11.21
CA VAL A 178 36.72 5.63 -11.28
C VAL A 178 35.99 5.79 -12.62
N GLY A 179 34.72 6.19 -12.58
CA GLY A 179 33.84 6.36 -13.73
C GLY A 179 33.20 5.07 -14.27
N LYS A 180 33.54 3.91 -13.71
CA LYS A 180 32.91 2.62 -14.04
C LYS A 180 31.84 2.25 -13.02
N THR A 181 31.08 1.22 -13.36
CA THR A 181 30.01 0.69 -12.52
C THR A 181 30.24 -0.77 -12.17
N THR A 182 29.70 -1.19 -11.03
CA THR A 182 29.63 -2.58 -10.61
C THR A 182 28.26 -2.86 -9.99
N GLN A 183 27.74 -4.07 -10.17
CA GLN A 183 26.40 -4.44 -9.71
C GLN A 183 26.50 -5.22 -8.41
N LEU A 184 25.77 -4.78 -7.39
CA LEU A 184 25.48 -5.57 -6.20
C LEU A 184 24.06 -6.12 -6.27
N SER A 185 23.85 -7.33 -5.75
CA SER A 185 22.53 -7.91 -5.55
C SER A 185 22.25 -8.05 -4.06
N ALA A 186 20.97 -7.90 -3.68
CA ALA A 186 20.49 -8.21 -2.35
C ALA A 186 19.38 -9.26 -2.46
N THR A 187 19.50 -10.33 -1.68
CA THR A 187 18.55 -11.44 -1.63
C THR A 187 17.83 -11.44 -0.28
N VAL A 188 16.50 -11.47 -0.32
CA VAL A 188 15.63 -11.48 0.86
C VAL A 188 15.14 -12.90 1.14
N THR A 189 15.13 -13.30 2.42
CA THR A 189 14.63 -14.60 2.88
C THR A 189 13.53 -14.42 3.94
N PRO A 190 12.42 -15.18 3.88
CA PRO A 190 12.10 -16.19 2.87
C PRO A 190 11.74 -15.57 1.51
N SER A 191 11.81 -16.37 0.44
CA SER A 191 11.53 -15.90 -0.92
C SER A 191 10.07 -15.52 -1.15
N ASN A 192 9.18 -15.84 -0.22
CA ASN A 192 7.77 -15.43 -0.19
C ASN A 192 7.51 -14.35 0.87
N ALA A 193 8.54 -13.70 1.43
CA ALA A 193 8.35 -12.56 2.31
C ALA A 193 7.46 -11.51 1.63
N THR A 194 6.48 -10.99 2.37
CA THR A 194 5.48 -10.06 1.83
C THR A 194 6.14 -8.76 1.36
N ASN A 195 7.22 -8.35 2.05
CA ASN A 195 7.93 -7.11 1.79
C ASN A 195 9.44 -7.35 1.49
N LYS A 196 9.87 -7.22 0.22
CA LYS A 196 11.25 -7.53 -0.20
C LYS A 196 12.11 -6.35 -0.63
N ALA A 197 11.60 -5.12 -0.65
CA ALA A 197 12.42 -4.04 -1.20
C ALA A 197 13.50 -3.58 -0.20
N ILE A 198 14.61 -3.17 -0.80
CA ILE A 198 15.88 -2.88 -0.15
C ILE A 198 16.21 -1.41 -0.39
N VAL A 199 16.66 -0.75 0.66
CA VAL A 199 17.22 0.60 0.60
C VAL A 199 18.73 0.48 0.59
N TRP A 200 19.36 1.06 -0.42
CA TRP A 200 20.82 1.08 -0.56
C TRP A 200 21.40 2.40 -0.08
N LYS A 201 22.53 2.34 0.63
CA LYS A 201 23.25 3.53 1.09
C LYS A 201 24.75 3.35 0.94
N SER A 202 25.40 4.38 0.42
CA SER A 202 26.86 4.49 0.45
C SER A 202 27.32 5.18 1.73
N SER A 203 28.38 4.68 2.35
CA SER A 203 29.04 5.36 3.48
C SER A 203 29.77 6.64 3.06
N ASP A 204 30.13 6.77 1.77
CA ASP A 204 30.81 7.94 1.23
C ASP A 204 30.43 8.15 -0.25
N ALA A 205 29.40 8.97 -0.47
CA ALA A 205 28.92 9.31 -1.81
C ALA A 205 29.94 10.11 -2.64
N GLY A 206 30.99 10.66 -2.03
CA GLY A 206 32.09 11.30 -2.77
C GLY A 206 33.05 10.29 -3.41
N LYS A 207 33.07 9.03 -2.93
CA LYS A 207 33.88 7.94 -3.48
C LYS A 207 33.10 6.99 -4.35
N ALA A 208 31.90 6.59 -3.93
CA ALA A 208 30.98 5.84 -4.80
C ALA A 208 29.52 6.11 -4.45
N THR A 209 28.67 6.15 -5.46
CA THR A 209 27.21 6.24 -5.31
C THR A 209 26.56 4.90 -5.65
N VAL A 210 25.36 4.65 -5.13
CA VAL A 210 24.59 3.43 -5.40
C VAL A 210 23.15 3.81 -5.75
N THR A 211 22.58 3.17 -6.77
CA THR A 211 21.19 3.36 -7.16
C THR A 211 20.24 2.49 -6.33
N PRO A 212 18.92 2.74 -6.36
CA PRO A 212 17.93 1.86 -5.70
C PRO A 212 17.99 0.39 -6.17
N ASN A 213 18.55 0.13 -7.35
CA ASN A 213 18.69 -1.22 -7.91
C ASN A 213 20.05 -1.87 -7.56
N GLY A 214 20.86 -1.27 -6.69
CA GLY A 214 22.16 -1.81 -6.28
C GLY A 214 23.30 -1.60 -7.28
N LEU A 215 23.12 -0.73 -8.28
CA LEU A 215 24.19 -0.37 -9.22
C LEU A 215 25.11 0.67 -8.58
N VAL A 216 26.38 0.32 -8.37
CA VAL A 216 27.39 1.18 -7.75
C VAL A 216 28.24 1.85 -8.82
N THR A 217 28.49 3.15 -8.70
CA THR A 217 29.33 3.95 -9.60
C THR A 217 30.53 4.51 -8.84
N GLY A 218 31.74 4.25 -9.32
CA GLY A 218 32.98 4.80 -8.75
C GLY A 218 33.18 6.28 -9.12
N ILE A 219 33.49 7.12 -8.15
CA ILE A 219 33.70 8.57 -8.31
C ILE A 219 35.13 8.97 -7.97
N ALA A 220 35.68 8.48 -6.87
CA ALA A 220 37.04 8.77 -6.44
C ALA A 220 37.69 7.56 -5.77
N ALA A 221 39.00 7.41 -5.94
CA ALA A 221 39.73 6.26 -5.41
C ALA A 221 39.62 6.16 -3.88
N GLY A 222 39.47 4.94 -3.37
CA GLY A 222 39.33 4.66 -1.95
C GLY A 222 38.36 3.53 -1.67
N LYS A 223 38.24 3.15 -0.39
CA LYS A 223 37.30 2.14 0.07
C LYS A 223 36.00 2.79 0.57
N VAL A 224 34.89 2.15 0.27
CA VAL A 224 33.56 2.57 0.71
C VAL A 224 32.71 1.34 1.00
N THR A 225 31.97 1.37 2.11
CA THR A 225 30.99 0.34 2.44
C THR A 225 29.65 0.73 1.85
N ILE A 226 29.05 -0.18 1.08
CA ILE A 226 27.69 -0.07 0.58
C ILE A 226 26.80 -0.96 1.46
N THR A 227 25.73 -0.38 2.01
CA THR A 227 24.79 -1.05 2.92
C THR A 227 23.46 -1.26 2.22
N ALA A 228 22.94 -2.47 2.29
CA ALA A 228 21.56 -2.82 1.98
C ALA A 228 20.77 -2.94 3.29
N THR A 229 19.65 -2.25 3.39
CA THR A 229 18.74 -2.30 4.53
C THR A 229 17.37 -2.75 4.05
N THR A 230 16.75 -3.70 4.72
CA THR A 230 15.33 -4.01 4.49
C THR A 230 14.50 -2.76 4.75
N ALA A 231 13.42 -2.55 4.01
CA ALA A 231 12.68 -1.29 4.12
C ALA A 231 12.00 -1.05 5.47
N ASP A 232 11.74 -2.12 6.23
CA ASP A 232 11.29 -2.05 7.64
C ASP A 232 12.40 -1.58 8.60
N GLY A 233 13.64 -1.45 8.11
CA GLY A 233 14.81 -1.01 8.88
C GLY A 233 15.41 -2.07 9.79
N GLY A 234 14.82 -3.27 9.88
CA GLY A 234 15.16 -4.28 10.88
C GLY A 234 16.42 -5.09 10.56
N LEU A 235 16.77 -5.25 9.28
CA LEU A 235 17.86 -6.11 8.84
C LEU A 235 18.77 -5.38 7.85
N THR A 236 20.08 -5.58 8.02
CA THR A 236 21.09 -4.95 7.18
C THR A 236 22.19 -5.91 6.80
N ASP A 237 22.71 -5.75 5.60
CA ASP A 237 23.93 -6.41 5.17
C ASP A 237 24.77 -5.48 4.28
N THR A 238 26.07 -5.76 4.15
CA THR A 238 27.03 -4.82 3.56
C THR A 238 27.94 -5.48 2.53
N SER A 239 28.47 -4.64 1.63
CA SER A 239 29.57 -4.96 0.72
C SER A 239 30.65 -3.89 0.82
N GLU A 240 31.91 -4.30 0.90
CA GLU A 240 33.06 -3.39 0.76
C GLU A 240 33.37 -3.18 -0.73
N VAL A 241 33.33 -1.94 -1.20
CA VAL A 241 33.68 -1.57 -2.57
C VAL A 241 35.00 -0.80 -2.53
N THR A 242 35.98 -1.28 -3.29
CA THR A 242 37.24 -0.58 -3.51
C THR A 242 37.18 0.12 -4.86
N VAL A 243 37.27 1.45 -4.84
CA VAL A 243 37.38 2.27 -6.04
C VAL A 243 38.85 2.46 -6.37
N THR A 244 39.28 1.98 -7.53
CA THR A 244 40.67 2.10 -8.00
C THR A 244 40.83 3.29 -8.93
N ALA A 245 42.01 3.91 -8.91
CA ALA A 245 42.38 4.88 -9.93
C ALA A 245 42.44 4.21 -11.32
N PRO A 246 42.23 4.97 -12.42
CA PRO A 246 42.38 4.47 -13.78
C PRO A 246 43.81 3.99 -14.10
#